data_AF-A0A954W1U2-F1
#
_entry.id   AF-A0A954W1U2-F1
#
_cell.length_a   1.000
_cell.length_b   1.000
_cell.length_c   1.000
_cell.angle_alpha   90.00
_cell.angle_beta   90.00
_cell.angle_gamma   90.00
#
_symmetry.space_group_name_H-M   'P 1'
#
loop_
_entity.id
_entity.type
_entity.pdbx_description
1 polymer ?
#
loop_
_entity_poly.entity_id
_entity_poly.type
_entity_poly.pdbx_seq_one_letter_code
_entity_poly.pdbx_strand_id
1 'polypeptide(L)'
;FDNVFWCLEFDKFPPDRLIHPLEWPAKNSRPTTSSFRMGANQSISINTAAADATLWLSPEWIDFNERIALSVGSRPRETVTLAGSLDDMLEDVRTRVDRQHVFWLKVPLNTGRRK
;
A
#
# COMPACT_ATOMS: atom_id res chain seq x y z
N PHE A 1 -15.28 5.31 1.41
CA PHE A 1 -13.99 5.88 1.82
C PHE A 1 -13.00 5.52 0.73
N ASP A 2 -12.21 6.48 0.26
CA ASP A 2 -11.17 6.19 -0.74
C ASP A 2 -9.95 5.63 -0.01
N ASN A 3 -9.62 4.37 -0.29
CA ASN A 3 -8.53 3.64 0.35
C ASN A 3 -7.37 3.36 -0.62
N VAL A 4 -7.45 3.86 -1.86
CA VAL A 4 -6.45 3.67 -2.90
C VAL A 4 -5.63 4.94 -3.05
N PHE A 5 -4.32 4.81 -2.91
CA PHE A 5 -3.36 5.90 -3.11
C PHE A 5 -2.27 5.46 -4.07
N TRP A 6 -2.49 5.73 -5.36
CA TRP A 6 -1.62 5.32 -6.47
C TRP A 6 -1.32 3.82 -6.39
N CYS A 7 -0.10 3.41 -6.04
CA CYS A 7 0.31 2.01 -5.93
C CYS A 7 -0.03 1.33 -4.58
N LEU A 8 -0.55 2.08 -3.61
CA LEU A 8 -0.97 1.53 -2.32
C LEU A 8 -2.47 1.44 -2.20
N GLU A 9 -2.92 0.42 -1.49
CA GLU A 9 -4.28 0.29 -1.01
C GLU A 9 -4.24 -0.03 0.47
N PHE A 10 -5.06 0.65 1.27
CA PHE A 10 -5.08 0.47 2.72
C PHE A 10 -6.36 -0.25 3.15
N ASP A 11 -6.25 -1.10 4.15
CA ASP A 11 -7.39 -1.77 4.75
C ASP A 11 -7.30 -1.76 6.28
N LYS A 12 -8.47 -1.78 6.94
CA LYS A 12 -8.60 -1.79 8.41
C LYS A 12 -7.87 -0.61 9.05
N PHE A 13 -8.29 0.60 8.67
CA PHE A 13 -7.98 1.77 9.49
C PHE A 13 -8.62 1.60 10.88
N PRO A 14 -7.94 2.10 11.94
CA PRO A 14 -8.51 2.08 13.28
C PRO A 14 -9.90 2.73 13.30
N PRO A 15 -10.92 2.07 13.87
CA PRO A 15 -12.30 2.54 13.80
C PRO A 15 -12.52 3.86 14.53
N ASP A 16 -11.71 4.16 15.55
CA ASP A 16 -11.68 5.44 16.27
C ASP A 16 -11.20 6.62 15.42
N ARG A 17 -10.60 6.35 14.25
CA ARG A 17 -10.08 7.36 13.32
C ARG A 17 -10.88 7.45 12.03
N LEU A 18 -11.87 6.58 11.83
CA LEU A 18 -12.80 6.65 10.72
C LEU A 18 -14.00 7.49 11.13
N ILE A 19 -14.15 8.65 10.50
CA ILE A 19 -15.27 9.57 10.73
C ILE A 19 -16.18 9.49 9.50
N HIS A 20 -17.48 9.31 9.72
CA HIS A 20 -18.43 9.31 8.61
C HIS A 20 -18.54 10.74 8.02
N PRO A 21 -18.68 10.91 6.69
CA PRO A 21 -18.76 12.26 6.09
C PRO A 21 -19.87 13.14 6.68
N LEU A 22 -20.98 12.55 7.11
CA LEU A 22 -22.09 13.27 7.77
C LEU A 22 -21.76 13.76 9.19
N GLU A 23 -20.76 13.16 9.84
CA GLU A 23 -20.30 13.52 11.19
C GLU A 23 -19.15 14.54 11.14
N TRP A 24 -18.70 14.93 9.95
CA TRP A 24 -17.64 15.90 9.78
C TRP A 24 -18.15 17.34 9.97
N PRO A 25 -17.46 18.20 10.75
CA PRO A 25 -16.24 17.94 11.51
C PRO A 25 -16.51 17.28 12.87
N ALA A 26 -15.81 16.18 13.18
CA ALA A 26 -15.95 15.52 14.47
C ALA A 26 -15.15 16.23 15.56
N LYS A 27 -15.68 16.25 16.78
CA LYS A 27 -14.99 16.82 17.95
C LYS A 27 -13.72 16.00 18.25
N ASN A 28 -12.58 16.67 18.41
CA ASN A 28 -11.26 16.06 18.67
C ASN A 28 -10.72 15.16 17.56
N SER A 29 -11.18 15.31 16.31
CA SER A 29 -10.62 14.55 15.18
C SER A 29 -9.14 14.87 14.98
N ARG A 30 -8.29 13.84 14.82
CA ARG A 30 -6.89 13.99 14.42
C ARG A 30 -6.66 13.32 13.07
N PRO A 31 -5.95 13.98 12.13
CA PRO A 31 -5.64 13.37 10.85
C PRO A 31 -4.71 12.18 11.05
N THR A 32 -4.91 11.15 10.23
CA THR A 32 -3.97 10.04 10.10
C THR A 32 -3.09 10.27 8.88
N THR A 33 -1.77 10.21 9.08
CA THR A 33 -0.81 10.35 7.98
C THR A 33 -0.38 8.98 7.48
N SER A 34 -0.48 8.78 6.17
CA SER A 34 0.12 7.66 5.46
C SER A 34 1.13 8.20 4.45
N SER A 35 2.27 7.54 4.30
CA SER A 35 3.34 7.95 3.38
C SER A 35 3.92 6.77 2.65
N PHE A 36 4.21 6.97 1.37
CA PHE A 36 4.94 6.05 0.52
C PHE A 36 6.21 6.71 0.01
N ARG A 37 7.31 5.96 0.00
CA ARG A 37 8.56 6.42 -0.59
C ARG A 37 9.28 5.28 -1.29
N MET A 38 9.66 5.52 -2.55
CA MET A 38 10.67 4.75 -3.24
C MET A 38 12.02 5.43 -3.02
N GLY A 39 12.97 4.71 -2.43
CA GLY A 39 14.33 5.16 -2.20
C GLY A 39 15.28 4.67 -3.29
N ALA A 40 16.54 5.06 -3.18
CA ALA A 40 17.61 4.51 -4.01
C ALA A 40 17.78 2.99 -3.74
N ASN A 41 18.35 2.29 -4.71
CA ASN A 41 18.69 0.86 -4.62
C ASN A 41 17.49 -0.04 -4.28
N GLN A 42 16.37 0.14 -4.98
CA GLN A 42 15.20 -0.74 -4.86
C GLN A 42 14.66 -0.87 -3.44
N SER A 43 14.61 0.27 -2.74
CA SER A 43 14.05 0.35 -1.40
C SER A 43 12.65 0.97 -1.42
N ILE A 44 11.73 0.33 -0.70
CA ILE A 44 10.36 0.81 -0.54
C ILE A 44 10.10 1.02 0.94
N SER A 45 9.59 2.20 1.28
CA SER A 45 9.17 2.53 2.64
C SER A 45 7.72 2.96 2.66
N ILE A 46 6.92 2.28 3.49
CA ILE A 46 5.51 2.52 3.68
C ILE A 46 5.29 2.81 5.15
N ASN A 47 4.68 3.95 5.46
CA ASN A 47 4.19 4.27 6.79
C ASN A 47 2.68 4.49 6.71
N THR A 48 1.94 3.84 7.59
CA THR A 48 0.48 3.96 7.65
C THR A 48 -0.02 3.60 9.05
N ALA A 49 -1.22 4.06 9.39
CA ALA A 49 -1.92 3.61 10.58
C ALA A 49 -2.89 2.44 10.30
N ALA A 50 -3.13 2.10 9.04
CA ALA A 50 -3.92 0.94 8.65
C ALA A 50 -3.25 -0.35 9.11
N ALA A 51 -4.04 -1.36 9.52
CA ALA A 51 -3.52 -2.65 9.95
C ALA A 51 -3.00 -3.50 8.79
N ASP A 52 -3.69 -3.42 7.64
CA ASP A 52 -3.33 -4.13 6.43
C ASP A 52 -3.15 -3.13 5.29
N ALA A 53 -2.27 -3.47 4.34
CA ALA A 53 -2.09 -2.70 3.12
C ALA A 53 -1.79 -3.66 1.97
N THR A 54 -2.13 -3.27 0.74
CA THR A 54 -1.72 -3.96 -0.47
C THR A 54 -0.85 -3.01 -1.27
N LEU A 55 0.34 -3.48 -1.64
CA LEU A 55 1.26 -2.75 -2.51
C LEU A 55 1.20 -3.36 -3.90
N TRP A 56 0.97 -2.51 -4.88
CA TRP A 56 0.96 -2.84 -6.29
C TRP A 56 2.26 -2.34 -6.92
N LEU A 57 2.97 -3.18 -7.68
CA LEU A 57 4.24 -2.80 -8.31
C LEU A 57 4.22 -3.06 -9.81
N SER A 58 4.90 -2.21 -10.56
CA SER A 58 5.16 -2.43 -11.98
C SER A 58 6.67 -2.29 -12.28
N PRO A 59 7.14 -2.94 -13.36
CA PRO A 59 8.54 -2.94 -13.74
C PRO A 59 9.05 -1.57 -14.21
N GLU A 60 8.18 -0.58 -14.39
CA GLU A 60 8.58 0.78 -14.76
C GLU A 60 9.40 1.49 -13.68
N TRP A 61 9.26 1.05 -12.42
CA TRP A 61 9.90 1.73 -11.27
C TRP A 61 10.75 0.81 -10.40
N ILE A 62 10.64 -0.52 -10.57
CA ILE A 62 11.38 -1.50 -9.79
C ILE A 62 11.77 -2.69 -10.66
N ASP A 63 12.96 -3.24 -10.45
CA ASP A 63 13.43 -4.44 -11.16
C ASP A 63 13.10 -5.70 -10.34
N PHE A 64 12.15 -6.49 -10.84
CA PHE A 64 11.74 -7.74 -10.20
C PHE A 64 12.82 -8.83 -10.20
N ASN A 65 13.88 -8.69 -11.00
CA ASN A 65 15.00 -9.66 -11.02
C ASN A 65 15.98 -9.45 -9.86
N GLU A 66 15.85 -8.34 -9.15
CA GLU A 66 16.72 -7.97 -8.05
C GLU A 66 15.99 -8.05 -6.70
N ARG A 67 16.76 -7.89 -5.63
CA ARG A 67 16.24 -7.92 -4.27
C ARG A 67 15.68 -6.55 -3.88
N ILE A 68 14.44 -6.55 -3.44
CA ILE A 68 13.71 -5.34 -3.03
C ILE A 68 13.76 -5.23 -1.52
N ALA A 69 14.19 -4.09 -1.02
CA ALA A 69 14.27 -3.83 0.42
C ALA A 69 13.00 -3.10 0.90
N LEU A 70 12.15 -3.81 1.62
CA LEU A 70 10.83 -3.36 2.04
C LEU A 70 10.80 -2.99 3.53
N SER A 71 10.25 -1.81 3.84
CA SER A 71 10.04 -1.32 5.20
C SER A 71 8.57 -0.94 5.36
N VAL A 72 7.85 -1.62 6.25
CA VAL A 72 6.40 -1.40 6.44
C VAL A 72 6.09 -1.05 7.90
N GLY A 73 5.66 0.19 8.14
CA GLY A 73 5.24 0.66 9.45
C GLY A 73 6.31 0.45 10.51
N SER A 74 5.96 -0.30 11.56
CA SER A 74 6.87 -0.66 12.66
C SER A 74 7.52 -2.04 12.51
N ARG A 75 7.33 -2.71 11.37
CA ARG A 75 7.96 -4.01 11.10
C ARG A 75 9.45 -3.82 10.79
N PRO A 76 10.30 -4.82 11.11
CA PRO A 76 11.68 -4.81 10.67
C PRO A 76 11.75 -4.76 9.13
N ARG A 77 12.80 -4.11 8.62
CA ARG A 77 13.09 -4.07 7.19
C ARG A 77 13.40 -5.48 6.70
N GLU A 78 12.78 -5.88 5.61
CA GLU A 78 12.96 -7.18 4.98
C GLU A 78 13.46 -7.02 3.55
N THR A 79 14.21 -7.99 3.07
CA THR A 79 14.64 -8.05 1.68
C THR A 79 13.91 -9.19 1.00
N VAL A 80 13.08 -8.87 0.02
CA VAL A 80 12.20 -9.83 -0.68
C VAL A 80 12.58 -9.92 -2.15
N THR A 81 12.41 -11.10 -2.73
CA THR A 81 12.42 -11.31 -4.17
C THR A 81 11.00 -11.57 -4.60
N LEU A 82 10.51 -10.79 -5.56
CA LEU A 82 9.12 -10.77 -5.95
C LEU A 82 9.03 -11.07 -7.45
N ALA A 83 8.12 -11.96 -7.83
CA ALA A 83 7.86 -12.30 -9.23
C ALA A 83 6.41 -11.97 -9.54
N GLY A 84 6.18 -11.15 -10.56
CA GLY A 84 4.83 -10.80 -11.02
C GLY A 84 4.08 -12.03 -11.56
N SER A 85 2.76 -11.98 -11.48
CA SER A 85 1.87 -13.01 -12.02
C SER A 85 0.83 -12.39 -12.96
N LEU A 86 0.40 -13.16 -13.96
CA LEU A 86 -0.71 -12.74 -14.84
C LEU A 86 -2.00 -12.53 -14.05
N ASP A 87 -2.24 -13.34 -13.01
CA ASP A 87 -3.42 -13.19 -12.16
C ASP A 87 -3.44 -11.83 -11.44
N ASP A 88 -2.28 -11.33 -11.00
CA ASP A 88 -2.17 -10.01 -10.36
C ASP A 88 -2.49 -8.90 -11.35
N MET A 89 -2.02 -9.01 -12.60
CA MET A 89 -2.34 -8.05 -13.66
C MET A 89 -3.84 -8.02 -13.97
N LEU A 90 -4.49 -9.17 -14.04
CA LEU A 90 -5.92 -9.26 -14.31
C LEU A 90 -6.75 -8.69 -13.15
N GLU A 91 -6.32 -8.92 -11.90
CA GLU A 91 -6.98 -8.37 -10.73
C GLU A 91 -6.84 -6.83 -10.66
N ASP A 92 -5.69 -6.27 -11.05
CA ASP A 92 -5.49 -4.82 -11.16
C ASP A 92 -6.47 -4.20 -12.17
N VAL A 93 -6.53 -4.75 -13.39
CA VAL A 93 -7.45 -4.28 -14.45
C VAL A 93 -8.91 -4.37 -14.02
N ARG A 94 -9.28 -5.44 -13.29
CA ARG A 94 -10.64 -5.65 -12.80
C ARG A 94 -11.04 -4.66 -11.71
N THR A 95 -10.13 -4.35 -10.78
CA THR A 95 -10.45 -3.57 -9.56
C THR A 95 -10.25 -2.08 -9.76
N ARG A 96 -9.16 -1.67 -10.40
CA ARG A 96 -8.75 -0.25 -10.54
C ARG A 96 -9.15 0.36 -11.87
N VAL A 97 -9.33 -0.47 -12.91
CA VAL A 97 -9.71 -0.04 -14.27
C VAL A 97 -8.68 0.92 -14.90
N ASP A 98 -7.47 1.04 -14.33
CA ASP A 98 -6.35 1.76 -14.93
C ASP A 98 -5.74 0.88 -16.02
N ARG A 99 -5.72 1.39 -17.26
CA ARG A 99 -5.14 0.70 -18.43
C ARG A 99 -3.84 1.34 -18.90
N GLN A 100 -3.42 2.44 -18.29
CA GLN A 100 -2.21 3.17 -18.65
C GLN A 100 -1.03 2.76 -17.77
N HIS A 101 -1.28 2.48 -16.50
CA HIS A 101 -0.25 2.05 -15.54
C HIS A 101 -0.62 0.71 -14.92
N VAL A 102 -0.45 -0.36 -15.68
CA VAL A 102 -0.79 -1.71 -15.24
C VAL A 102 0.21 -2.15 -14.16
N PHE A 103 -0.28 -2.60 -13.01
CA PHE A 103 0.55 -3.22 -12.00
C PHE A 103 0.69 -4.73 -12.26
N TRP A 104 1.89 -5.24 -12.09
CA TRP A 104 2.26 -6.61 -12.45
C TRP A 104 2.31 -7.54 -11.25
N LEU A 105 2.32 -6.95 -10.06
CA LEU A 105 2.54 -7.66 -8.83
C LEU A 105 1.67 -7.06 -7.73
N LYS A 106 0.97 -7.94 -7.02
CA LYS A 106 0.21 -7.63 -5.83
C LYS A 106 0.91 -8.17 -4.59
N VAL A 107 1.31 -7.30 -3.68
CA VAL A 107 1.99 -7.67 -2.44
C VAL A 107 1.09 -7.36 -1.25
N PRO A 108 0.48 -8.37 -0.60
CA PRO A 108 -0.25 -8.15 0.63
C PRO A 108 0.73 -7.89 1.79
N LEU A 109 0.50 -6.80 2.52
CA LEU A 109 1.36 -6.32 3.59
C LEU A 109 0.63 -6.28 4.92
N ASN A 110 1.29 -6.82 5.95
CA ASN A 110 0.87 -6.65 7.34
C ASN A 110 1.72 -5.55 7.99
N THR A 111 1.10 -4.46 8.42
CA THR A 111 1.83 -3.28 8.91
C THR A 111 2.28 -3.41 10.36
N GLY A 112 1.85 -4.47 11.05
CA GLY A 112 2.05 -4.66 12.49
C GLY A 112 1.20 -3.76 13.37
N ARG A 113 0.29 -2.96 12.80
CA ARG A 113 -0.68 -2.17 13.57
C ARG A 113 -1.83 -3.06 14.07
N ARG A 114 -2.48 -2.62 15.14
CA ARG A 114 -3.64 -3.32 15.72
C ARG A 114 -4.85 -3.15 14.79
N LYS A 115 -5.56 -4.25 14.55
CA LYS A 115 -6.86 -4.28 13.85
C LYS A 115 -7.95 -3.65 14.71
#